data_AF-A0AAD9GM28-F1
#
_entry.id   AF-A0AAD9GM28-F1
#
_cell.length_a   1.000
_cell.length_b   1.000
_cell.length_c   1.000
_cell.angle_alpha   90.00
_cell.angle_beta   90.00
_cell.angle_gamma   90.00
#
_symmetry.space_group_name_H-M   'P 1'
#
loop_
_entity.id
_entity.type
_entity.pdbx_description
1 polymer ?
#
loop_
_entity_poly.entity_id
_entity_poly.type
_entity_poly.pdbx_seq_one_letter_code
_entity_poly.pdbx_strand_id
1 'polypeptide(L)'
;MRIAILVVIYRAARCSDADADALAYFAESEDDAGFGDEEPETLLCDSDLMYYLIVFSEMWESPTPDKATLMNWYENSTMASDNYLSLPYYCLYTGSRERACQELIPFPIALPLVYEREDRRVS
;
A
#
# COMPACT_ATOMS: atom_id res chain seq x y z
N MET A 1 -4.59 -9.55 -1.42
CA MET A 1 -4.49 -11.03 -1.51
C MET A 1 -4.24 -11.78 -0.18
N ARG A 2 -3.26 -11.40 0.67
CA ARG A 2 -2.90 -12.24 1.85
C ARG A 2 -4.03 -12.56 2.84
N ILE A 3 -5.00 -11.66 3.01
CA ILE A 3 -6.16 -11.87 3.88
C ILE A 3 -7.23 -12.79 3.27
N ALA A 4 -7.31 -12.86 1.93
CA ALA A 4 -8.32 -13.68 1.24
C ALA A 4 -8.01 -15.18 1.37
N ILE A 5 -6.72 -15.55 1.44
CA ILE A 5 -6.25 -16.94 1.58
C ILE A 5 -6.92 -17.63 2.77
N LEU A 6 -7.02 -16.95 3.92
CA LEU A 6 -7.62 -17.52 5.13
C LEU A 6 -9.14 -17.75 4.96
N VAL A 7 -9.83 -16.83 4.28
CA VAL A 7 -11.28 -16.91 4.03
C VAL A 7 -11.60 -18.02 3.04
N VAL A 8 -10.80 -18.15 1.98
CA VAL A 8 -10.93 -19.22 0.97
C VAL A 8 -10.73 -20.58 1.58
N ILE A 9 -9.67 -20.78 2.38
CA ILE A 9 -9.40 -22.05 3.07
C ILE A 9 -10.54 -22.40 4.02
N TYR A 10 -11.03 -21.43 4.80
CA TYR A 10 -12.12 -21.66 5.74
C TYR A 10 -13.41 -22.10 5.04
N ARG A 11 -13.79 -21.43 3.94
CA ARG A 11 -15.00 -21.76 3.17
C ARG A 11 -14.89 -23.12 2.47
N ALA A 12 -13.73 -23.42 1.89
CA ALA A 12 -13.46 -24.71 1.27
C ALA A 12 -13.54 -25.87 2.29
N ALA A 13 -13.03 -25.65 3.50
CA ALA A 13 -13.09 -26.64 4.59
C ALA A 13 -14.51 -26.85 5.14
N ARG A 14 -15.35 -25.80 5.13
CA ARG A 14 -16.75 -25.85 5.60
C ARG A 14 -17.67 -26.60 4.63
N CYS A 15 -17.40 -26.51 3.33
CA CYS A 15 -18.06 -27.29 2.27
C CYS A 15 -19.60 -27.23 2.32
N SER A 16 -20.16 -26.01 2.34
CA SER A 16 -21.60 -25.78 2.18
C SER A 16 -21.94 -25.30 0.77
N ASP A 17 -23.19 -25.46 0.33
CA ASP A 17 -23.62 -25.02 -1.00
C ASP A 17 -23.38 -23.51 -1.22
N ALA A 18 -23.58 -22.70 -0.18
CA ALA A 18 -23.30 -21.25 -0.23
C ALA A 18 -21.80 -20.93 -0.28
N ASP A 19 -20.93 -21.85 0.15
CA ASP A 19 -19.49 -21.69 0.00
C ASP A 19 -19.03 -22.04 -1.41
N ALA A 20 -19.68 -23.00 -2.08
CA ALA A 20 -19.41 -23.34 -3.47
C ALA A 20 -19.69 -22.13 -4.39
N ASP A 21 -20.84 -21.48 -4.23
CA ASP A 21 -21.19 -20.28 -5.01
C ASP A 21 -20.21 -19.12 -4.76
N ALA A 22 -19.82 -18.91 -3.49
CA ALA A 22 -18.90 -17.84 -3.11
C ALA A 22 -17.47 -18.09 -3.62
N LEU A 23 -17.02 -19.34 -3.64
CA LEU A 23 -15.70 -19.71 -4.17
C LEU A 23 -15.68 -19.66 -5.71
N ALA A 24 -16.78 -19.99 -6.38
CA ALA A 24 -16.92 -19.83 -7.82
C ALA A 24 -16.84 -18.34 -8.23
N TYR A 25 -17.58 -17.47 -7.54
CA TYR A 25 -17.52 -16.03 -7.76
C TYR A 25 -16.12 -15.46 -7.48
N PHE A 26 -15.46 -15.94 -6.42
CA PHE A 26 -14.08 -15.54 -6.11
C PHE A 26 -13.11 -15.95 -7.23
N ALA A 27 -13.24 -17.16 -7.78
CA ALA A 27 -12.39 -17.61 -8.88
C ALA A 27 -12.62 -16.80 -10.16
N GLU A 28 -13.87 -16.48 -10.50
CA GLU A 28 -14.19 -15.62 -11.66
C GLU A 28 -13.64 -14.21 -11.48
N SER A 29 -13.63 -13.68 -10.26
CA SER A 29 -13.07 -12.34 -9.99
C SER A 29 -11.54 -12.28 -10.15
N GLU A 30 -10.84 -13.40 -10.03
CA GLU A 30 -9.39 -13.47 -10.22
C GLU A 30 -9.02 -13.56 -11.70
N ASP A 31 -9.81 -14.29 -12.51
CA ASP A 31 -9.62 -14.36 -13.96
C ASP A 31 -9.84 -12.99 -14.63
N ASP A 32 -10.80 -12.19 -14.14
CA ASP A 32 -11.10 -10.85 -14.66
C ASP A 32 -10.17 -9.76 -14.08
N ALA A 33 -9.46 -10.07 -12.98
CA ALA A 33 -8.51 -9.16 -12.35
C ALA A 33 -7.14 -9.11 -13.07
N GLY A 34 -6.96 -9.84 -14.17
CA GLY A 34 -5.80 -9.69 -15.04
C GLY A 34 -4.50 -10.31 -14.51
N PHE A 35 -4.57 -11.20 -13.51
CA PHE A 35 -3.41 -11.94 -12.97
C PHE A 35 -2.89 -13.05 -13.89
N GLY A 36 -3.11 -12.94 -15.20
CA GLY A 36 -2.61 -13.86 -16.21
C GLY A 36 -1.18 -13.51 -16.61
N ASP A 37 -0.24 -14.41 -16.33
CA ASP A 37 1.15 -14.42 -16.83
C ASP A 37 1.91 -13.09 -16.70
N GLU A 38 1.99 -12.58 -15.48
CA GLU A 38 2.90 -11.49 -15.17
C GLU A 38 4.36 -11.98 -15.07
N GLU A 39 5.18 -11.56 -16.04
CA GLU A 39 6.64 -11.73 -16.04
C GLU A 39 7.21 -11.26 -14.67
N PRO A 40 8.25 -11.90 -14.11
CA PRO A 40 8.80 -11.51 -12.80
C PRO A 40 9.27 -10.04 -12.74
N GLU A 41 9.51 -9.42 -13.88
CA GLU A 41 9.82 -8.01 -14.05
C GLU A 41 8.60 -7.09 -13.80
N THR A 42 7.38 -7.53 -14.10
CA THR A 42 6.15 -6.79 -13.75
C THR A 42 5.81 -6.92 -12.28
N LEU A 43 6.08 -8.09 -11.67
CA LEU A 43 5.96 -8.29 -10.21
C LEU A 43 6.87 -7.37 -9.39
N LEU A 44 8.03 -6.98 -9.93
CA LEU A 44 8.92 -5.99 -9.31
C LEU A 44 8.36 -4.57 -9.39
N CYS A 45 7.62 -4.26 -10.46
CA CYS A 45 6.87 -3.01 -10.62
C CYS A 45 5.59 -2.98 -9.77
N ASP A 46 5.10 -4.14 -9.33
CA ASP A 46 3.89 -4.29 -8.52
C ASP A 46 4.14 -4.24 -6.99
N SER A 47 5.38 -3.96 -6.58
CA SER A 47 5.72 -3.78 -5.18
C SER A 47 5.22 -2.43 -4.66
N ASP A 48 4.14 -2.43 -3.87
CA ASP A 48 3.62 -1.25 -3.16
C ASP A 48 4.73 -0.48 -2.43
N LEU A 49 5.67 -1.20 -1.80
CA LEU A 49 6.79 -0.60 -1.09
C LEU A 49 7.69 0.22 -2.05
N MET A 50 8.06 -0.35 -3.19
CA MET A 50 8.92 0.31 -4.16
C MET A 50 8.19 1.51 -4.80
N TYR A 51 6.91 1.33 -5.14
CA TYR A 51 6.06 2.38 -5.67
C TYR A 51 6.00 3.58 -4.71
N TYR A 52 5.64 3.34 -3.44
CA TYR A 52 5.55 4.41 -2.45
C TYR A 52 6.89 5.05 -2.12
N LEU A 53 7.99 4.30 -2.15
CA LEU A 53 9.34 4.87 -2.01
C LEU A 53 9.60 5.91 -3.10
N ILE A 54 9.41 5.55 -4.37
CA ILE A 54 9.64 6.45 -5.51
C ILE A 54 8.70 7.66 -5.43
N VAL A 55 7.40 7.42 -5.20
CA VAL A 55 6.39 8.49 -5.13
C VAL A 55 6.74 9.50 -4.03
N PHE A 56 7.09 9.04 -2.82
CA PHE A 56 7.39 9.94 -1.71
C PHE A 56 8.76 10.60 -1.80
N SER A 57 9.72 10.03 -2.54
CA SER A 57 11.03 10.65 -2.75
C SER A 57 11.08 11.65 -3.91
N GLU A 58 10.29 11.42 -4.96
CA GLU A 58 10.41 12.19 -6.20
C GLU A 58 9.21 13.07 -6.52
N MET A 59 8.01 12.67 -6.10
CA MET A 59 6.77 13.29 -6.56
C MET A 59 5.97 13.98 -5.46
N TRP A 60 6.18 13.59 -4.20
CA TRP A 60 5.43 14.16 -3.08
C TRP A 60 5.89 15.57 -2.74
N GLU A 61 4.92 16.45 -2.49
CA GLU A 61 5.20 17.86 -2.18
C GLU A 61 5.78 18.00 -0.75
N SER A 62 6.86 18.77 -0.63
CA SER A 62 7.50 19.11 0.64
C SER A 62 7.59 20.63 0.80
N PRO A 63 7.10 21.21 1.92
CA PRO A 63 6.49 20.55 3.08
C PRO A 63 5.12 19.92 2.75
N THR A 64 4.78 18.83 3.43
CA THR A 64 3.59 18.04 3.14
C THR A 64 2.32 18.85 3.43
N PRO A 65 1.37 18.93 2.49
CA PRO A 65 0.07 19.54 2.73
C PRO A 65 -0.71 18.76 3.80
N ASP A 66 -1.57 19.47 4.55
CA ASP A 66 -2.48 18.82 5.49
C ASP A 66 -3.65 18.12 4.76
N LYS A 67 -4.33 17.23 5.48
CA LYS A 67 -5.44 16.44 4.90
C LYS A 67 -6.55 17.31 4.33
N ALA A 68 -6.88 18.42 5.00
CA ALA A 68 -7.93 19.34 4.57
C ALA A 68 -7.56 20.02 3.25
N THR A 69 -6.30 20.41 3.09
CA THR A 69 -5.76 20.98 1.85
C THR A 69 -5.82 19.98 0.71
N LEU A 70 -5.38 18.73 0.95
CA LEU A 70 -5.45 17.66 -0.06
C LEU A 70 -6.89 17.34 -0.47
N MET A 71 -7.83 17.31 0.47
CA MET A 71 -9.26 17.13 0.18
C MET A 71 -9.81 18.29 -0.65
N ASN A 72 -9.45 19.53 -0.29
CA ASN A 72 -9.87 20.71 -1.03
C ASN A 72 -9.35 20.71 -2.49
N TRP A 73 -8.14 20.21 -2.73
CA TRP A 73 -7.62 20.02 -4.09
C TRP A 73 -8.35 18.95 -4.86
N TYR A 74 -8.66 17.82 -4.21
CA TYR A 74 -9.45 16.75 -4.80
C TYR A 74 -10.83 17.24 -5.26
N GLU A 75 -11.51 18.04 -4.43
CA GLU A 75 -12.87 18.52 -4.73
C GLU A 75 -12.90 19.65 -5.77
N ASN A 76 -11.88 20.49 -5.83
CA ASN A 76 -11.90 21.70 -6.67
C ASN A 76 -11.06 21.64 -7.94
N SER A 77 -10.31 20.56 -8.17
CA SER A 77 -9.45 20.42 -9.35
C SER A 77 -10.10 19.57 -10.43
N THR A 78 -9.97 19.98 -11.68
CA THR A 78 -10.47 19.21 -12.85
C THR A 78 -9.75 17.86 -13.01
N MET A 79 -8.49 17.79 -12.57
CA MET A 79 -7.68 16.58 -12.57
C MET A 79 -7.06 16.39 -11.19
N ALA A 80 -7.67 15.54 -10.38
CA ALA A 80 -7.13 15.13 -9.10
C ALA A 80 -7.42 13.65 -8.82
N SER A 81 -6.52 13.03 -8.08
CA SER A 81 -6.70 11.72 -7.47
C SER A 81 -6.91 11.88 -5.97
N ASP A 82 -7.35 10.80 -5.33
CA ASP A 82 -7.58 10.65 -3.89
C ASP A 82 -6.28 10.63 -3.05
N ASN A 83 -5.30 11.46 -3.41
CA ASN A 83 -3.99 11.58 -2.75
C ASN A 83 -4.08 11.94 -1.25
N TYR A 84 -5.21 12.47 -0.79
CA TYR A 84 -5.47 12.67 0.64
C TYR A 84 -5.48 11.35 1.44
N LEU A 85 -5.74 10.21 0.78
CA LEU A 85 -5.61 8.87 1.37
C LEU A 85 -4.15 8.41 1.49
N SER A 86 -3.23 9.04 0.74
CA SER A 86 -1.80 8.72 0.74
C SER A 86 -1.03 9.34 1.90
N LEU A 87 -1.60 10.36 2.57
CA LEU A 87 -0.93 11.10 3.66
C LEU A 87 -0.45 10.20 4.83
N PRO A 88 -1.23 9.22 5.34
CA PRO A 88 -0.75 8.31 6.38
C PRO A 88 0.44 7.45 5.93
N TYR A 89 0.46 7.03 4.66
CA TYR A 89 1.59 6.27 4.11
C TYR A 89 2.83 7.17 4.02
N TYR A 90 2.71 8.40 3.51
CA TYR A 90 3.82 9.35 3.49
C TYR A 90 4.44 9.51 4.89
N CYS A 91 3.60 9.75 5.90
CA CYS A 91 4.06 9.95 7.27
C CYS A 91 4.74 8.69 7.84
N LEU A 92 4.22 7.50 7.55
CA LEU A 92 4.79 6.24 8.00
C LEU A 92 6.15 5.94 7.31
N TYR A 93 6.23 6.10 6.00
CA TYR A 93 7.40 5.76 5.20
C TYR A 93 8.57 6.74 5.41
N THR A 94 8.27 8.01 5.61
CA THR A 94 9.31 9.04 5.83
C THR A 94 9.65 9.25 7.30
N GLY A 95 8.78 8.84 8.22
CA GLY A 95 8.90 9.18 9.63
C GLY A 95 8.82 10.69 9.90
N SER A 96 8.18 11.45 9.00
CA SER A 96 8.10 12.91 9.09
C SER A 96 7.40 13.37 10.39
N ARG A 97 7.92 14.47 10.96
CA ARG A 97 7.37 15.12 12.17
C ARG A 97 6.62 16.41 11.84
N GLU A 98 6.34 16.64 10.57
CA GLU A 98 5.58 17.79 10.10
C GLU A 98 4.18 17.81 10.70
N ARG A 99 3.59 19.02 10.79
CA ARG A 99 2.29 19.24 11.44
C ARG A 99 1.20 18.32 10.88
N ALA A 100 1.18 18.14 9.56
CA ALA A 100 0.23 17.26 8.89
C ALA A 100 0.37 15.78 9.27
N CYS A 101 1.57 15.34 9.68
CA CYS A 101 1.79 13.99 10.19
C CYS A 101 1.49 13.85 11.68
N GLN A 102 1.47 14.94 12.45
CA GLN A 102 1.25 14.92 13.91
C GLN A 102 -0.11 14.38 14.33
N GLU A 103 -1.14 14.62 13.53
CA GLU A 103 -2.49 14.10 13.76
C GLU A 103 -2.60 12.58 13.51
N LEU A 104 -1.62 12.03 12.78
CA LEU A 104 -1.56 10.63 12.37
C LEU A 104 -0.53 9.82 13.18
N ILE A 105 -0.03 10.35 14.32
CA ILE A 105 0.93 9.67 15.22
C ILE A 105 0.28 8.93 16.41
N PRO A 106 -0.84 8.17 16.30
CA PRO A 106 -1.07 7.10 17.27
C PRO A 106 -0.27 5.83 16.91
N PHE A 107 0.49 5.81 15.81
CA PHE A 107 1.35 4.68 15.49
C PHE A 107 2.44 4.50 16.57
N PRO A 108 2.66 3.27 17.06
CA PRO A 108 3.78 3.00 17.96
C PRO A 108 5.06 3.45 17.27
N ILE A 109 5.99 4.01 18.05
CA ILE A 109 7.30 4.47 17.57
C ILE A 109 7.90 3.34 16.73
N ALA A 110 7.95 3.52 15.41
CA ALA A 110 8.62 2.59 14.53
C ALA A 110 10.09 2.57 14.97
N LEU A 111 10.61 1.40 15.32
CA LEU A 111 12.03 1.25 15.57
C LEU A 111 12.74 1.68 14.27
N PRO A 112 13.68 2.63 14.33
CA PRO A 112 14.38 3.07 13.14
C PRO A 112 15.08 1.84 12.53
N LEU A 113 14.76 1.53 11.27
CA LEU A 113 15.51 0.56 10.48
C LEU A 113 16.84 1.21 10.13
N VAL A 114 17.82 1.07 11.02
CA VAL A 114 19.20 1.48 10.75
C VAL A 114 19.85 0.39 9.91
N TYR A 115 20.06 0.68 8.62
CA TYR A 115 20.86 -0.17 7.77
C TYR A 115 22.34 0.02 8.13
N GLU A 116 22.94 -0.94 8.82
CA GLU A 116 24.40 -1.00 8.94
C GLU A 116 24.96 -1.43 7.59
N ARG A 117 25.72 -0.53 6.95
CA ARG A 117 26.48 -0.89 5.75
C ARG A 117 27.55 -1.89 6.18
N GLU A 118 27.42 -3.15 5.76
CA GLU A 118 28.52 -4.11 5.88
C GLU A 118 29.69 -3.64 5.02
N ASP A 119 30.61 -2.91 5.63
CA ASP A 119 31.93 -2.68 5.05
C ASP A 119 32.64 -4.03 5.01
N ARG A 120 32.61 -4.64 3.83
CA ARG A 120 33.30 -5.87 3.48
C ARG A 120 34.75 -5.77 3.96
N ARG A 121 35.06 -6.35 5.12
CA ARG A 121 36.44 -6.57 5.57
C ARG A 121 37.04 -7.58 4.60
N VAL A 122 37.78 -7.06 3.63
CA VAL A 122 38.74 -7.85 2.87
C VAL A 122 39.88 -8.15 3.83
N SER A 123 39.91 -9.38 4.33
CA SER A 123 41.09 -10.01 4.94
C SER A 123 41.75 -10.93 3.93
#